data_AF-A0A9D2D5V8-F1
#
_entry.id   AF-A0A9D2D5V8-F1
#
_cell.length_a   1.000
_cell.length_b   1.000
_cell.length_c   1.000
_cell.angle_alpha   90.00
_cell.angle_beta   90.00
_cell.angle_gamma   90.00
#
_symmetry.space_group_name_H-M   'P 1'
#
loop_
_entity.id
_entity.type
_entity.pdbx_description
1 polymer ?
#
loop_
_entity_poly.entity_id
_entity_poly.type
_entity_poly.pdbx_seq_one_letter_code
_entity_poly.pdbx_strand_id
1 'polypeptide(L)'
;MARIRYFDGTKYVEIEVTEEFAAEYAAMEHRDKLVERKETRRHQSLDKSMEHGWDIADPSADVDAQAERNADKIMLKTALSKLTDKQRAILFLHIENGQSFRAIAAELGLNKDTVREHYLAAIKNLKKFLKNTPSKFNSRGY
;
A
#
# COMPACT_ATOMS: atom_id res chain seq x y z
N MET A 1 -41.70 -32.47 36.36
CA MET A 1 -41.26 -32.82 34.98
C MET A 1 -41.57 -31.63 34.10
N ALA A 2 -40.60 -31.16 33.33
CA ALA A 2 -40.71 -30.00 32.45
C ALA A 2 -40.52 -30.45 30.99
N ARG A 3 -41.11 -29.72 30.03
CA ARG A 3 -40.96 -30.01 28.59
C ARG A 3 -40.02 -29.00 27.96
N ILE A 4 -39.01 -29.49 27.26
CA ILE A 4 -38.11 -28.65 26.46
C ILE A 4 -38.37 -28.88 24.98
N ARG A 5 -38.21 -27.82 24.17
CA ARG A 5 -38.22 -27.90 22.70
C ARG A 5 -36.78 -27.92 22.22
N TYR A 6 -36.33 -29.06 21.70
CA TYR A 6 -34.98 -29.27 21.19
C TYR A 6 -35.00 -29.39 19.66
N PHE A 7 -34.00 -28.85 18.98
CA PHE A 7 -33.88 -28.94 17.52
C PHE A 7 -32.86 -30.00 17.12
N ASP A 8 -33.31 -31.06 16.43
CA ASP A 8 -32.48 -32.19 16.02
C ASP A 8 -31.89 -32.01 14.60
N GLY A 9 -31.65 -30.76 14.19
CA GLY A 9 -31.11 -30.42 12.86
C GLY A 9 -32.13 -30.39 11.70
N THR A 10 -33.30 -31.03 11.85
CA THR A 10 -34.37 -31.02 10.83
C THR A 10 -35.75 -30.61 11.36
N LYS A 11 -36.07 -30.95 12.61
CA LYS A 11 -37.35 -30.63 13.25
C LYS A 11 -37.17 -30.36 14.73
N TYR A 12 -38.14 -29.65 15.31
CA TYR A 12 -38.24 -29.48 16.76
C TYR A 12 -38.95 -30.69 17.37
N VAL A 13 -38.33 -31.26 18.39
CA VAL A 13 -38.87 -32.37 19.18
C VAL A 13 -39.11 -31.88 20.59
N GLU A 14 -40.27 -32.23 21.15
CA GLU A 14 -40.59 -31.98 22.55
C GLU A 14 -40.16 -33.17 23.40
N ILE A 15 -39.35 -32.91 24.41
CA ILE A 15 -38.81 -33.94 25.31
C ILE A 15 -39.23 -33.59 26.74
N GLU A 16 -39.77 -34.58 27.45
CA GLU A 16 -40.07 -34.48 28.89
C GLU A 16 -38.79 -34.76 29.68
N VAL A 17 -38.38 -33.80 30.49
CA VAL A 17 -37.13 -33.87 31.27
C VAL A 17 -37.39 -33.42 32.71
N THR A 18 -36.40 -33.65 33.58
CA THR A 18 -36.42 -33.13 34.95
C THR A 18 -36.37 -31.60 34.95
N GLU A 19 -36.91 -31.02 36.02
CA GLU A 19 -37.02 -29.56 36.16
C GLU A 19 -35.65 -28.90 36.31
N GLU A 20 -34.71 -29.58 36.97
CA GLU A 20 -33.30 -29.17 37.08
C GLU A 20 -32.62 -29.08 35.70
N PHE A 21 -32.83 -30.08 34.84
CA PHE A 21 -32.25 -30.09 33.49
C PHE A 21 -32.87 -29.00 32.60
N ALA A 22 -34.18 -28.77 32.72
CA ALA A 22 -34.85 -27.71 31.97
C ALA A 22 -34.31 -26.31 32.36
N ALA A 23 -34.02 -26.10 33.65
CA ALA A 23 -33.42 -24.86 34.13
C ALA A 23 -31.98 -24.68 33.61
N GLU A 24 -31.16 -25.74 33.63
CA GLU A 24 -29.79 -25.71 33.11
C GLU A 24 -29.76 -25.45 31.59
N TYR A 25 -30.66 -26.10 30.85
CA TYR A 25 -30.81 -25.90 29.40
C TYR A 25 -31.21 -24.45 29.07
N ALA A 26 -32.15 -23.87 29.83
CA ALA A 26 -32.54 -22.47 29.66
C ALA A 26 -31.38 -21.50 29.97
N ALA A 27 -30.57 -21.80 30.98
CA ALA A 27 -29.39 -21.01 31.32
C ALA A 27 -28.31 -21.08 30.23
N MET A 28 -28.14 -22.25 29.59
CA MET A 28 -27.25 -22.44 28.44
C MET A 28 -27.69 -21.62 27.23
N GLU A 29 -28.95 -21.75 26.81
CA GLU A 29 -29.56 -20.97 25.73
C GLU A 29 -29.42 -19.45 25.94
N HIS A 30 -29.57 -19.00 27.19
CA HIS A 30 -29.39 -17.60 27.53
C HIS A 30 -27.92 -17.15 27.38
N ARG A 31 -26.96 -17.97 27.84
CA ARG A 31 -25.52 -17.68 27.66
C ARG A 31 -25.15 -17.61 26.18
N ASP A 32 -25.63 -18.53 25.36
CA ASP A 32 -25.32 -18.57 23.94
C ASP A 32 -25.88 -17.33 23.21
N LYS A 33 -27.12 -16.93 23.53
CA LYS A 33 -27.69 -15.67 23.02
C LYS A 33 -26.89 -14.43 23.43
N LEU A 34 -26.32 -14.41 24.64
CA LEU A 34 -25.46 -13.32 25.07
C LEU A 34 -24.13 -13.30 24.32
N VAL A 35 -23.55 -14.47 24.03
CA VAL A 35 -22.34 -14.60 23.21
C VAL A 35 -22.60 -14.12 21.79
N GLU A 36 -23.68 -14.58 21.15
CA GLU A 36 -24.07 -14.14 19.81
C GLU A 36 -24.34 -12.63 19.75
N ARG A 37 -25.04 -12.07 20.74
CA ARG A 37 -25.23 -10.61 20.86
C ARG A 37 -23.91 -9.86 21.07
N LYS A 38 -22.94 -10.47 21.74
CA LYS A 38 -21.61 -9.88 21.93
C LYS A 38 -20.83 -9.92 20.61
N GLU A 39 -20.94 -10.99 19.85
CA GLU A 39 -20.24 -11.21 18.58
C GLU A 39 -20.80 -10.32 17.46
N THR A 40 -22.12 -10.28 17.29
CA THR A 40 -22.81 -9.42 16.32
C THR A 40 -22.59 -7.92 16.53
N ARG A 41 -22.24 -7.49 17.75
CA ARG A 41 -21.87 -6.09 18.05
C ARG A 41 -20.38 -5.79 17.89
N ARG A 42 -19.53 -6.82 17.76
CA ARG A 42 -18.09 -6.68 17.54
C ARG A 42 -17.75 -6.58 16.06
N HIS A 43 -18.61 -7.14 15.22
CA HIS A 43 -18.44 -7.11 13.77
C HIS A 43 -19.34 -6.06 13.15
N GLN A 44 -18.72 -5.03 12.61
CA GLN A 44 -19.35 -4.13 11.65
C GLN A 44 -18.73 -4.46 10.29
N SER A 45 -19.53 -4.84 9.30
CA SER A 45 -19.01 -5.08 7.95
C SER A 45 -18.59 -3.75 7.30
N LEU A 46 -17.65 -3.83 6.37
CA LEU A 46 -17.22 -2.68 5.58
C LEU A 46 -18.41 -2.11 4.79
N ASP A 47 -19.18 -2.96 4.10
CA ASP A 47 -20.35 -2.57 3.32
C ASP A 47 -21.39 -1.81 4.17
N LYS A 48 -21.70 -2.30 5.37
CA LYS A 48 -22.66 -1.65 6.28
C LYS A 48 -22.12 -0.29 6.77
N SER A 49 -20.81 -0.13 6.85
CA SER A 49 -20.19 1.15 7.20
C SER A 49 -20.28 2.15 6.04
N MET A 50 -20.07 1.68 4.81
CA MET A 50 -20.21 2.49 3.59
C MET A 50 -21.66 2.94 3.35
N GLU A 51 -22.65 2.05 3.52
CA GLU A 51 -24.08 2.38 3.40
C GLU A 51 -24.54 3.48 4.39
N HIS A 52 -23.91 3.53 5.57
CA HIS A 52 -24.18 4.55 6.58
C HIS A 52 -23.35 5.83 6.41
N GLY A 53 -22.69 6.00 5.26
CA GLY A 53 -21.94 7.21 4.91
C GLY A 53 -20.55 7.29 5.55
N TRP A 54 -20.04 6.19 6.10
CA TRP A 54 -18.67 6.10 6.58
C TRP A 54 -17.73 5.71 5.43
N ASP A 55 -17.59 6.64 4.49
CA ASP A 55 -16.72 6.52 3.32
C ASP A 55 -15.38 7.21 3.58
N ILE A 56 -14.33 6.41 3.77
CA ILE A 56 -12.97 6.91 3.99
C ILE A 56 -12.28 6.92 2.63
N ALA A 57 -12.14 8.10 2.04
CA ALA A 57 -11.39 8.27 0.81
C ALA A 57 -9.94 7.82 1.02
N ASP A 58 -9.48 6.83 0.24
CA ASP A 58 -8.06 6.49 0.15
C ASP A 58 -7.35 7.57 -0.70
N PRO A 59 -6.43 8.36 -0.13
CA PRO A 59 -5.67 9.35 -0.90
C PRO A 59 -4.82 8.73 -2.02
N SER A 60 -4.62 7.41 -1.99
CA SER A 60 -3.89 6.61 -2.98
C SER A 60 -4.78 5.76 -3.89
N ALA A 61 -6.08 6.10 -4.01
CA ALA A 61 -7.08 5.35 -4.78
C ALA A 61 -6.71 5.05 -6.24
N ASP A 62 -5.82 5.83 -6.85
CA ASP A 62 -5.30 5.54 -8.20
C ASP A 62 -4.12 4.57 -8.13
N VAL A 63 -4.45 3.29 -7.89
CA VAL A 63 -3.51 2.17 -7.79
C VAL A 63 -2.68 2.03 -9.06
N ASP A 64 -3.28 2.26 -10.23
CA ASP A 64 -2.61 2.16 -11.52
C ASP A 64 -1.58 3.29 -11.68
N ALA A 65 -1.95 4.55 -11.41
CA ALA A 65 -0.98 5.64 -11.44
C ALA A 65 0.13 5.45 -10.38
N GLN A 66 -0.18 4.87 -9.23
CA GLN A 66 0.82 4.57 -8.21
C GLN A 66 1.79 3.46 -8.68
N ALA A 67 1.29 2.43 -9.34
CA ALA A 67 2.11 1.37 -9.94
C ALA A 67 3.02 1.92 -11.05
N GLU A 68 2.51 2.80 -11.90
CA GLU A 68 3.30 3.48 -12.95
C GLU A 68 4.41 4.34 -12.34
N ARG A 69 4.10 5.18 -11.33
CA ARG A 69 5.10 5.98 -10.61
C ARG A 69 6.20 5.12 -9.99
N ASN A 70 5.83 3.97 -9.43
CA ASN A 70 6.79 3.04 -8.84
C ASN A 70 7.71 2.43 -9.91
N ALA A 71 7.17 2.06 -11.07
CA ALA A 71 7.96 1.55 -12.19
C ALA A 71 8.95 2.61 -12.70
N ASP A 72 8.51 3.85 -12.88
CA ASP A 72 9.37 4.96 -13.31
C ASP A 72 10.49 5.25 -12.30
N LYS A 73 10.18 5.22 -10.99
CA LYS A 73 11.19 5.35 -9.93
C LYS A 73 12.24 4.24 -9.99
N ILE A 74 11.81 3.00 -10.22
CA ILE A 74 12.73 1.85 -10.36
C ILE A 74 13.62 2.02 -11.59
N MET A 75 13.05 2.43 -12.72
CA MET A 75 13.81 2.71 -13.94
C MET A 75 14.84 3.83 -13.72
N LEU A 76 14.44 4.94 -13.10
CA LEU A 76 15.33 6.06 -12.80
C LEU A 76 16.47 5.63 -11.86
N LYS A 77 16.15 4.92 -10.76
CA LYS A 77 17.14 4.40 -9.82
C LYS A 77 18.14 3.47 -10.52
N THR A 78 17.65 2.61 -11.41
CA THR A 78 18.48 1.70 -12.20
C THR A 78 19.41 2.49 -13.13
N ALA A 79 18.88 3.49 -13.84
CA ALA A 79 19.70 4.36 -14.70
C ALA A 79 20.77 5.11 -13.89
N LEU A 80 20.44 5.68 -12.74
CA LEU A 80 21.36 6.39 -11.85
C LEU A 80 22.51 5.50 -11.33
N SER A 81 22.23 4.22 -11.07
CA SER A 81 23.25 3.25 -10.63
C SER A 81 24.29 2.93 -11.72
N LYS A 82 24.01 3.21 -13.00
CA LYS A 82 24.95 3.02 -14.11
C LYS A 82 25.91 4.19 -14.31
N LEU A 83 25.70 5.33 -13.64
CA LEU A 83 26.62 6.46 -13.70
C LEU A 83 27.83 6.22 -12.82
N THR A 84 28.97 6.78 -13.24
CA THR A 84 30.17 6.83 -12.39
C THR A 84 29.93 7.72 -11.18
N ASP A 85 30.65 7.48 -10.08
CA ASP A 85 30.42 8.21 -8.83
C ASP A 85 30.66 9.72 -8.99
N LYS A 86 31.66 10.12 -9.79
CA LYS A 86 31.90 11.55 -10.11
C LYS A 86 30.74 12.17 -10.89
N GLN A 87 30.22 11.48 -11.90
CA GLN A 87 29.08 11.97 -12.69
C GLN A 87 27.83 12.10 -11.80
N ARG A 88 27.60 11.11 -10.95
CA ARG A 88 26.45 11.07 -10.04
C ARG A 88 26.53 12.19 -8.99
N ALA A 89 27.69 12.37 -8.35
CA ALA A 89 27.90 13.43 -7.37
C ALA A 89 27.69 14.83 -7.96
N ILE A 90 28.28 15.12 -9.12
CA ILE A 90 28.11 16.42 -9.79
C ILE A 90 26.64 16.64 -10.20
N LEU A 91 25.96 15.61 -10.68
CA LEU A 91 24.55 15.69 -11.05
C LEU A 91 23.67 16.03 -9.83
N PHE A 92 23.88 15.36 -8.69
CA PHE A 92 23.15 15.63 -7.45
C PHE A 92 23.41 17.04 -6.92
N LEU A 93 24.67 17.46 -6.82
CA LEU A 93 25.02 18.81 -6.35
C LEU A 93 24.40 19.91 -7.24
N HIS A 94 24.28 19.68 -8.54
CA HIS A 94 23.68 20.66 -9.44
C HIS A 94 22.14 20.66 -9.37
N ILE A 95 21.51 19.48 -9.43
CA ILE A 95 20.05 19.36 -9.54
C ILE A 95 19.36 19.51 -8.18
N GLU A 96 19.88 18.89 -7.13
CA GLU A 96 19.25 18.88 -5.81
C GLU A 96 19.63 20.12 -5.00
N ASN A 97 20.91 20.53 -5.04
CA ASN A 97 21.39 21.67 -4.26
C ASN A 97 21.41 22.99 -5.06
N GLY A 98 21.09 22.96 -6.36
CA GLY A 98 21.07 24.16 -7.21
C GLY A 98 22.44 24.83 -7.39
N GLN A 99 23.55 24.14 -7.07
CA GLN A 99 24.87 24.76 -7.09
C GLN A 99 25.34 25.03 -8.52
N SER A 100 26.03 26.16 -8.72
CA SER A 100 26.67 26.44 -10.01
C SER A 100 27.87 25.51 -10.25
N PHE A 101 28.21 25.25 -11.52
CA PHE A 101 29.41 24.45 -11.85
C PHE A 101 30.71 25.01 -11.25
N ARG A 102 30.78 26.33 -11.01
CA ARG A 102 31.93 26.96 -10.35
C ARG A 102 31.99 26.61 -8.86
N ALA A 103 30.85 26.58 -8.18
CA ALA A 103 30.78 26.19 -6.77
C ALA A 103 31.13 24.71 -6.60
N ILE A 104 30.56 23.84 -7.45
CA ILE A 104 30.86 22.41 -7.46
C ILE A 104 32.36 22.15 -7.74
N ALA A 105 32.93 22.90 -8.68
CA ALA A 105 34.36 22.83 -8.99
C ALA A 105 35.23 23.20 -7.78
N ALA A 106 34.87 24.26 -7.05
CA ALA A 106 35.56 24.67 -5.84
C ALA A 106 35.42 23.63 -4.71
N GLU A 107 34.23 23.05 -4.55
CA GLU A 107 33.94 22.03 -3.53
C GLU A 107 34.69 20.72 -3.78
N LEU A 108 34.75 20.28 -5.04
CA LEU A 108 35.40 19.02 -5.42
C LEU A 108 36.89 19.17 -5.77
N GLY A 109 37.44 20.40 -5.74
CA GLY A 109 38.83 20.67 -6.15
C GLY A 109 39.09 20.36 -7.64
N LEU A 110 38.09 20.54 -8.50
CA LEU A 110 38.15 20.24 -9.92
C LEU A 110 38.15 21.52 -10.76
N ASN A 111 38.53 21.41 -12.04
CA ASN A 111 38.30 22.48 -12.99
C ASN A 111 36.81 22.55 -13.38
N LYS A 112 36.27 23.76 -13.54
CA LYS A 112 34.90 24.03 -13.99
C LYS A 112 34.55 23.29 -15.28
N ASP A 113 35.47 23.23 -16.23
CA ASP A 113 35.22 22.56 -17.52
C ASP A 113 35.11 21.04 -17.34
N THR A 114 35.94 20.45 -16.47
CA THR A 114 35.83 19.02 -16.10
C THR A 114 34.50 18.72 -15.42
N VAL A 115 34.01 19.61 -14.55
CA VAL A 115 32.68 19.47 -13.94
C VAL A 115 31.58 19.50 -15.00
N ARG A 116 31.66 20.45 -15.94
CA ARG A 116 30.71 20.55 -17.06
C ARG A 116 30.73 19.30 -17.94
N GLU A 117 31.90 18.78 -18.29
CA GLU A 117 32.04 17.56 -19.10
C GLU A 117 31.42 16.34 -18.40
N HIS A 118 31.72 16.16 -17.11
CA HIS A 118 31.12 15.09 -16.31
C HIS A 118 29.60 15.22 -16.23
N TYR A 119 29.08 16.43 -16.05
CA TYR A 119 27.64 16.69 -16.05
C TYR A 119 27.00 16.35 -17.41
N LEU A 120 27.57 16.80 -18.53
CA LEU A 120 27.06 16.49 -19.86
C LEU A 120 27.11 15.00 -20.17
N ALA A 121 28.19 14.31 -19.76
CA ALA A 121 28.30 12.87 -19.89
C ALA A 121 27.25 12.13 -19.04
N ALA A 122 26.98 12.60 -17.82
CA ALA A 122 25.92 12.07 -16.95
C ALA A 122 24.55 12.11 -17.65
N ILE A 123 24.17 13.28 -18.17
CA ILE A 123 22.91 13.49 -18.89
C ILE A 123 22.84 12.62 -20.15
N LYS A 124 23.92 12.54 -20.93
CA LYS A 124 23.98 11.70 -22.14
C LYS A 124 23.79 10.21 -21.80
N ASN A 125 24.43 9.74 -20.74
CA ASN A 125 24.32 8.36 -20.28
C ASN A 125 22.91 8.05 -19.77
N LEU A 126 22.34 8.92 -18.94
CA LEU A 126 20.95 8.80 -18.48
C LEU A 126 19.98 8.72 -19.65
N LYS A 127 20.10 9.61 -20.64
CA LYS A 127 19.26 9.59 -21.84
C LYS A 127 19.40 8.28 -22.62
N LYS A 128 20.60 7.71 -22.71
CA LYS A 128 20.82 6.41 -23.38
C LYS A 128 20.15 5.27 -22.61
N PHE A 129 20.34 5.21 -21.29
CA PHE A 129 19.75 4.16 -20.45
C PHE A 129 18.22 4.23 -20.43
N LEU A 130 17.65 5.44 -20.37
CA LEU A 130 16.20 5.63 -20.37
C LEU A 130 15.56 5.36 -21.75
N LYS A 131 16.26 5.65 -22.87
CA LYS A 131 15.76 5.31 -24.21
C LYS A 131 15.81 3.83 -24.55
N ASN A 132 16.85 3.14 -24.08
CA ASN A 132 17.03 1.71 -24.35
C ASN A 132 16.21 0.83 -23.40
N THR A 133 15.64 1.41 -22.35
CA THR A 133 14.72 0.70 -21.45
C THR A 133 13.30 1.02 -21.90
N PRO A 134 12.46 0.03 -22.25
CA PRO A 134 11.10 0.29 -22.67
C PRO A 134 10.31 0.92 -21.51
N SER A 135 10.12 2.23 -21.55
CA SER A 135 9.17 2.95 -20.70
C SER A 135 7.84 3.02 -21.45
N LYS A 136 6.73 2.67 -20.76
CA LYS A 136 5.37 2.81 -21.29
C LYS A 136 4.98 4.27 -21.60
N PHE A 137 5.79 5.25 -21.18
CA PHE A 137 5.56 6.68 -21.45
C PHE A 137 5.90 7.10 -22.89
N ASN A 138 6.82 6.41 -23.59
CA ASN A 138 7.27 6.80 -24.93
C ASN A 138 6.22 6.54 -26.05
N SER A 139 5.04 6.01 -25.72
CA SER A 139 3.96 5.73 -26.68
C SER A 139 2.89 6.82 -26.77
N ARG A 140 2.90 7.82 -25.88
CA ARG A 140 1.98 8.96 -25.94
C ARG A 140 2.71 10.19 -26.46
N GLY A 141 2.84 10.25 -27.78
CA GLY A 141 3.22 11.46 -28.49
C GLY A 141 2.12 12.51 -28.31
N TYR A 142 2.48 13.57 -27.57
CA TYR A 142 1.86 14.90 -27.68
C TYR A 142 2.90 15.83 -28.28
#